data_AF-A0A9W5KVP9-F1
#
_entry.id   AF-A0A9W5KVP9-F1
#
_cell.length_a   1.000
_cell.length_b   1.000
_cell.length_c   1.000
_cell.angle_alpha   90.00
_cell.angle_beta   90.00
_cell.angle_gamma   90.00
#
_symmetry.space_group_name_H-M   'P 1'
#
loop_
_entity.id
_entity.type
_entity.pdbx_description
1 polymer ?
#
loop_
_entity_poly.entity_id
_entity_poly.type
_entity_poly.pdbx_seq_one_letter_code
_entity_poly.pdbx_strand_id
1 'polypeptide(L)' 'MKALKKRKIRKAIARRAKVVEKYQFDKAWRNIFVRTGYLK' A
#
# COMPACT_ATOMS: atom_id res chain seq x y z
N MET A 1 -10.93 -0.82 28.53
CA MET A 1 -10.52 0.19 27.51
C MET A 1 -9.19 -0.09 26.78
N LYS A 2 -8.17 -0.65 27.45
CA LYS A 2 -6.81 -0.85 26.88
C LYS A 2 -6.78 -1.76 25.63
N ALA A 3 -7.52 -2.87 25.65
CA ALA A 3 -7.61 -3.81 24.52
C ALA A 3 -8.29 -3.19 23.28
N LEU A 4 -9.32 -2.37 23.47
CA LEU A 4 -10.04 -1.70 22.38
C LEU A 4 -9.14 -0.69 21.65
N LYS A 5 -8.36 0.11 22.40
CA LYS A 5 -7.37 1.03 21.84
C LYS A 5 -6.32 0.27 21.01
N LYS A 6 -5.76 -0.81 21.55
CA LYS A 6 -4.80 -1.68 20.81
C LYS A 6 -5.39 -2.23 19.51
N ARG A 7 -6.67 -2.66 19.53
CA ARG A 7 -7.38 -3.13 18.34
C ARG A 7 -7.54 -2.03 17.29
N LYS A 8 -7.92 -0.81 17.69
CA LYS A 8 -8.06 0.34 16.77
C LYS A 8 -6.73 0.70 16.12
N ILE A 9 -5.64 0.73 16.89
CA ILE A 9 -4.28 1.01 16.38
C ILE A 9 -3.86 -0.03 15.35
N ARG A 10 -4.00 -1.33 15.66
CA ARG A 10 -3.69 -2.41 14.70
C ARG A 10 -4.49 -2.31 13.41
N LYS A 11 -5.79 -2.00 13.49
CA LYS A 11 -6.62 -1.78 12.30
C LYS A 11 -6.15 -0.58 11.46
N ALA A 12 -5.73 0.52 12.11
CA ALA A 12 -5.21 1.68 11.40
C ALA A 12 -3.89 1.35 10.66
N ILE A 13 -2.98 0.62 11.32
CA ILE A 13 -1.72 0.17 10.71
C ILE A 13 -1.98 -0.74 9.51
N ALA A 14 -2.86 -1.74 9.65
CA ALA A 14 -3.20 -2.65 8.55
C ALA A 14 -3.80 -1.93 7.34
N ARG A 15 -4.67 -0.93 7.56
CA ARG A 15 -5.21 -0.09 6.48
C ARG A 15 -4.12 0.72 5.79
N ARG A 16 -3.21 1.34 6.55
CA ARG A 16 -2.09 2.11 5.97
C ARG A 16 -1.14 1.21 5.18
N ALA A 17 -0.82 0.03 5.69
CA ALA A 17 0.02 -0.95 4.99
C ALA A 17 -0.59 -1.33 3.63
N LYS A 18 -1.90 -1.61 3.56
CA LYS A 18 -2.58 -1.93 2.30
C LYS A 18 -2.53 -0.78 1.28
N VAL A 19 -2.65 0.47 1.74
CA VAL A 19 -2.55 1.65 0.85
C VAL A 19 -1.12 1.82 0.34
N VAL A 20 -0.11 1.62 1.20
CA VAL A 20 1.30 1.68 0.81
C VAL A 20 1.64 0.57 -0.17
N GLU A 21 1.18 -0.65 0.06
CA GLU A 21 1.36 -1.80 -0.84
C GLU A 21 0.76 -1.52 -2.23
N LYS A 22 -0.48 -1.01 -2.28
CA LYS A 22 -1.10 -0.61 -3.54
C LYS A 22 -0.29 0.46 -4.27
N TYR A 23 0.15 1.50 -3.55
CA TYR A 23 0.98 2.56 -4.13
C TYR A 23 2.31 2.02 -4.66
N GLN A 24 2.96 1.11 -3.93
CA GLN A 24 4.19 0.48 -4.39
C GLN A 24 3.97 -0.42 -5.61
N PHE A 25 2.88 -1.19 -5.63
CA PHE A 25 2.50 -2.02 -6.78
C PHE A 25 2.23 -1.17 -8.02
N ASP A 26 1.37 -0.15 -7.91
CA ASP A 26 1.06 0.77 -9.02
C ASP A 26 2.32 1.48 -9.52
N LYS A 27 3.19 1.92 -8.61
CA LYS A 27 4.48 2.52 -8.96
C LYS A 27 5.40 1.52 -9.64
N ALA A 28 5.51 0.29 -9.13
CA ALA A 28 6.35 -0.75 -9.70
C ALA A 28 5.89 -1.14 -11.10
N TRP A 29 4.59 -1.37 -11.30
CA TRP A 29 4.02 -1.66 -12.61
C TRP A 29 4.20 -0.51 -13.60
N ARG A 30 3.94 0.73 -13.17
CA ARG A 30 4.19 1.89 -14.03
C ARG A 30 5.66 1.99 -14.39
N ASN A 31 6.56 1.78 -13.44
CA ASN A 31 7.99 1.85 -13.70
C ASN A 31 8.45 0.71 -14.62
N ILE A 32 7.89 -0.49 -14.50
CA ILE A 32 8.16 -1.59 -15.42
C ILE A 32 7.63 -1.20 -16.80
N PHE A 33 6.33 -0.99 -16.98
CA PHE A 33 5.72 -0.79 -18.30
C PHE A 33 6.13 0.50 -19.02
N VAL A 34 6.36 1.60 -18.30
CA VAL A 34 6.81 2.87 -18.90
C VAL A 34 8.30 2.78 -19.24
N ARG A 35 9.15 2.25 -18.34
CA ARG A 35 10.59 2.16 -18.59
C ARG A 35 10.94 1.12 -19.66
N THR A 36 10.18 0.03 -19.72
CA THR A 36 10.31 -0.98 -20.77
C THR A 36 9.69 -0.55 -22.10
N GLY A 37 8.99 0.60 -22.15
CA GLY A 37 8.43 1.17 -23.37
C GLY A 37 7.22 0.41 -23.93
N TYR A 38 6.63 -0.52 -23.15
CA TYR A 38 5.41 -1.24 -23.55
C TYR A 38 4.18 -0.34 -23.56
N LEU A 39 4.12 0.65 -22.66
CA LEU A 39 3.13 1.72 -22.71
C LEU A 39 3.79 2.97 -23.29
N LYS A 40 3.39 3.35 -24.50
CA LYS A 40 3.84 4.58 -25.18
C LYS A 40 2.90 5.74 -24.85
#